data_AF-A0A962J5B0-F1
#
_entry.id   AF-A0A962J5B0-F1
#
_cell.length_a   1.000
_cell.length_b   1.000
_cell.length_c   1.000
_cell.angle_alpha   90.00
_cell.angle_beta   90.00
_cell.angle_gamma   90.00
#
_symmetry.space_group_name_H-M   'P 1'
#
loop_
_entity.id
_entity.type
_entity.pdbx_description
1 polymer ?
#
loop_
_entity_poly.entity_id
_entity_poly.type
_entity_poly.pdbx_seq_one_letter_code
_entity_poly.pdbx_strand_id
1 'polypeptide(L)' 'MHRVLLLTLVGLVGFAALVSIAQIWVQFLGWDVYAKLMVTVGILALLVGFLAIVKIDFGEHKRLRDENYLD' A
#
# COMPACT_ATOMS: atom_id res chain seq x y z
N MET A 1 -9.45 -9.21 7.15
CA MET A 1 -8.08 -8.63 7.09
C MET A 1 -7.70 -8.06 5.72
N HIS A 2 -8.10 -8.63 4.57
CA HIS A 2 -7.79 -8.04 3.24
C HIS A 2 -8.26 -6.58 3.08
N ARG A 3 -9.44 -6.25 3.60
CA ARG A 3 -9.96 -4.86 3.63
C ARG A 3 -9.03 -3.88 4.33
N VAL A 4 -8.30 -4.31 5.35
CA VAL A 4 -7.37 -3.45 6.10
C VAL A 4 -6.16 -3.12 5.24
N LEU A 5 -5.54 -4.12 4.57
CA LEU A 5 -4.39 -3.90 3.68
C LEU A 5 -4.75 -2.96 2.52
N LEU A 6 -5.92 -3.13 1.92
CA LEU A 6 -6.43 -2.25 0.87
C LEU A 6 -6.69 -0.83 1.39
N LEU A 7 -7.33 -0.69 2.56
CA LEU A 7 -7.53 0.62 3.20
C LEU A 7 -6.20 1.31 3.53
N THR A 8 -5.20 0.57 3.98
CA THR A 8 -3.85 1.10 4.24
C THR A 8 -3.19 1.56 2.94
N LEU A 9 -3.33 0.81 1.85
CA LEU A 9 -2.81 1.22 0.53
C LEU A 9 -3.47 2.51 0.04
N VAL A 10 -4.80 2.59 0.11
CA VAL A 10 -5.56 3.80 -0.27
C VAL A 10 -5.17 4.98 0.63
N GLY A 11 -5.00 4.74 1.93
CA GLY A 11 -4.54 5.75 2.88
C GLY A 11 -3.14 6.28 2.55
N LEU A 12 -2.19 5.40 2.21
CA LEU A 12 -0.83 5.77 1.81
C LEU A 12 -0.83 6.63 0.54
N VAL A 13 -1.62 6.24 -0.47
CA VAL A 13 -1.74 7.01 -1.72
C VAL A 13 -2.41 8.36 -1.47
N GLY A 14 -3.49 8.39 -0.68
CA GLY A 14 -4.17 9.62 -0.31
C GLY A 14 -3.26 10.58 0.47
N PHE A 15 -2.48 10.04 1.42
CA PHE A 15 -1.48 10.81 2.16
C PHE A 15 -0.40 11.39 1.23
N ALA A 16 0.15 10.58 0.33
CA ALA A 16 1.13 11.05 -0.65
C ALA A 16 0.57 12.20 -1.51
N ALA A 17 -0.68 12.08 -1.96
CA ALA A 17 -1.36 13.10 -2.76
C ALA A 17 -1.56 14.40 -1.97
N LEU A 18 -2.05 14.32 -0.73
CA LEU A 18 -2.24 15.49 0.14
C LEU A 18 -0.93 16.21 0.42
N VAL A 19 0.14 15.46 0.73
CA VAL A 19 1.48 16.01 0.95
C VAL A 19 2.01 16.67 -0.32
N SER A 20 1.80 16.06 -1.49
CA SER A 20 2.22 16.64 -2.78
C SER A 20 1.53 17.98 -3.04
N ILE A 21 0.21 18.03 -2.83
CA ILE A 21 -0.56 19.27 -3.00
C ILE A 21 -0.06 20.32 -2.01
N ALA A 22 0.05 19.99 -0.72
CA ALA A 22 0.54 20.94 0.29
C ALA A 22 1.95 21.45 -0.04
N GLN A 23 2.83 20.58 -0.52
CA GLN A 23 4.20 20.94 -0.88
C GLN A 23 4.26 21.88 -2.09
N ILE A 24 3.37 21.73 -3.08
CA ILE A 24 3.31 22.63 -4.25
C ILE A 24 2.95 24.06 -3.83
N TRP A 25 1.99 24.21 -2.91
CA TRP A 25 1.49 25.52 -2.52
C TRP A 25 2.35 26.22 -1.45
N VAL A 26 2.83 25.47 -0.47
CA VAL A 26 3.49 26.05 0.72
C VAL A 26 5.01 25.88 0.67
N GLN A 27 5.52 24.92 -0.10
CA GLN A 27 6.95 24.56 -0.16
C GLN A 27 7.59 24.42 1.23
N PHE A 28 6.85 23.84 2.17
CA PHE A 28 7.23 23.78 3.58
C PHE A 28 8.37 22.79 3.86
N LEU A 29 8.63 21.85 2.93
CA LEU A 29 9.77 20.94 2.99
C LEU A 29 10.85 21.35 1.98
N GLY A 30 12.11 21.13 2.32
CA GLY A 30 13.18 21.15 1.33
C GLY A 30 12.98 20.03 0.30
N TRP A 31 13.30 20.30 -0.98
CA TRP A 31 13.09 19.34 -2.07
C TRP A 31 13.74 17.97 -1.84
N ASP A 32 14.91 17.93 -1.19
CA ASP A 32 15.58 16.68 -0.80
C ASP A 32 14.76 15.87 0.22
N VAL A 33 14.23 16.54 1.25
CA VAL A 33 13.39 15.90 2.29
C VAL A 33 12.07 15.41 1.68
N TYR A 34 11.44 16.22 0.84
CA TYR A 34 10.21 15.83 0.12
C TYR A 34 10.45 14.61 -0.77
N ALA A 35 11.53 14.61 -1.57
CA ALA A 35 11.86 13.48 -2.43
C ALA A 35 12.08 12.19 -1.62
N LYS A 36 12.85 12.25 -0.53
CA LYS A 36 13.06 11.12 0.39
C LYS A 36 11.74 10.61 0.96
N LEU A 37 10.89 11.51 1.46
CA LEU A 37 9.58 11.16 2.01
C LEU A 37 8.69 10.45 0.97
N MET A 38 8.60 10.99 -0.25
CA MET A 38 7.79 10.42 -1.32
C MET A 38 8.31 9.04 -1.77
N VAL A 39 9.63 8.87 -1.86
CA VAL A 39 10.24 7.56 -2.16
C VAL A 39 9.94 6.56 -1.05
N THR A 40 10.06 6.95 0.23
CA THR A 40 9.70 6.09 1.36
C THR A 40 8.24 5.66 1.31
N VAL A 41 7.31 6.59 1.05
CA VAL A 41 5.88 6.28 0.92
C VAL A 41 5.63 5.34 -0.27
N GLY A 42 6.32 5.55 -1.39
CA GLY A 42 6.27 4.64 -2.54
C GLY A 42 6.73 3.21 -2.21
N ILE A 43 7.84 3.08 -1.48
CA ILE A 43 8.35 1.76 -1.02
C ILE A 43 7.33 1.09 -0.10
N LEU A 44 6.75 1.83 0.85
CA LEU A 44 5.72 1.28 1.74
C LEU A 44 4.46 0.84 0.98
N ALA A 45 4.02 1.61 -0.02
CA ALA A 45 2.90 1.22 -0.86
C ALA A 45 3.18 -0.06 -1.64
N LEU A 46 4.40 -0.23 -2.18
CA LEU A 46 4.81 -1.46 -2.86
C LEU A 46 4.82 -2.66 -1.90
N LEU A 47 5.38 -2.51 -0.70
CA LEU A 47 5.40 -3.58 0.31
C LEU A 47 3.99 -3.99 0.73
N VAL A 48 3.11 -3.03 0.99
CA VAL A 48 1.71 -3.30 1.35
C VAL A 48 0.96 -3.96 0.19
N GLY A 49 1.19 -3.50 -1.05
CA GLY A 49 0.62 -4.11 -2.25
C GLY A 49 1.07 -5.55 -2.43
N PHE A 50 2.38 -5.82 -2.27
CA PHE A 50 2.93 -7.17 -2.32
C PHE A 50 2.31 -8.08 -1.25
N LEU A 51 2.25 -7.63 0.00
CA LEU A 51 1.62 -8.38 1.09
C LEU A 51 0.14 -8.64 0.83
N ALA A 52 -0.57 -7.69 0.21
CA ALA A 52 -1.96 -7.87 -0.16
C ALA A 52 -2.13 -8.99 -1.19
N ILE A 53 -1.31 -9.00 -2.24
CA ILE A 53 -1.32 -10.02 -3.30
C ILE A 53 -0.97 -11.40 -2.73
N VAL A 54 0.16 -11.50 -2.02
CA VAL A 54 0.61 -12.74 -1.38
C VAL A 54 -0.50 -13.33 -0.49
N LYS A 55 -1.14 -12.49 0.31
CA LYS A 55 -2.21 -12.97 1.19
C LYS A 55 -3.46 -13.43 0.44
N ILE A 56 -3.79 -12.80 -0.69
CA ILE A 56 -4.90 -13.25 -1.56
C ILE A 56 -4.57 -14.65 -2.10
N ASP A 57 -3.37 -14.81 -2.66
CA ASP A 57 -2.90 -16.05 -3.28
C ASP A 57 -2.86 -17.23 -2.29
N PHE A 58 -2.26 -17.02 -1.10
CA PHE A 58 -2.25 -18.05 -0.03
C PHE A 58 -3.62 -18.29 0.60
N GLY A 59 -4.51 -17.29 0.61
CA GLY A 59 -5.86 -17.42 1.12
C GLY A 59 -6.74 -18.30 0.22
N GLU A 60 -6.55 -18.18 -1.09
CA GLU A 60 -7.29 -18.93 -2.11
C GLU A 60 -6.92 -20.43 -2.09
N HIS A 61 -5.63 -20.75 -1.92
CA HIS A 61 -5.17 -22.13 -1.74
C HIS A 61 -5.78 -22.84 -0.53
N LYS A 62 -6.02 -22.11 0.57
CA LYS A 62 -6.64 -22.69 1.77
C LYS A 62 -8.13 -22.97 1.56
N ARG A 63 -8.83 -22.08 0.83
CA ARG A 63 -10.25 -22.24 0.51
C ARG A 63 -10.49 -23.45 -0.39
N LEU A 64 -9.65 -23.67 -1.41
CA LEU A 64 -9.77 -24.80 -2.34
C LEU A 64 -9.58 -26.17 -1.67
N ARG A 65 -8.76 -26.23 -0.61
CA ARG A 65 -8.58 -27.45 0.19
C ARG A 65 -9.75 -27.71 1.15
N ASP A 66 -10.32 -26.66 1.74
CA ASP A 66 -11.50 -26.78 2.61
C ASP A 66 -12.79 -27.08 1.81
N GLU A 67 -12.84 -26.72 0.52
CA GLU A 67 -13.96 -27.03 -0.39
C GLU A 67 -13.86 -28.42 -1.05
N ASN A 68 -12.92 -29.29 -0.61
CA ASN A 68 -12.80 -30.69 -1.05
C ASN A 68 -12.62 -30.89 -2.57
N TYR A 69 -12.09 -29.88 -3.26
CA TYR A 69 -11.76 -29.97 -4.69
C TYR A 69 -10.39 -30.59 -4.99
N LEU A 70 -9.57 -30.77 -3.95
CA LEU A 70 -8.27 -31.43 -4.01
C LEU A 70 -8.24 -32.47 -2.89
N ASP A 71 -8.41 -33.73 -3.26
CA ASP A 71 -8.20 -34.91 -2.41
C ASP A 71 -6.69 -35.12 -2.16
#